data_AF-A0A3N2FQD5-F1
#
_entry.id   AF-A0A3N2FQD5-F1
#
_cell.length_a   1.000
_cell.length_b   1.000
_cell.length_c   1.000
_cell.angle_alpha   90.00
_cell.angle_beta   90.00
_cell.angle_gamma   90.00
#
_symmetry.space_group_name_H-M   'P 1'
#
loop_
_entity.id
_entity.type
_entity.pdbx_description
1 polymer ?
#
loop_
_entity_poly.entity_id
_entity_poly.type
_entity_poly.pdbx_seq_one_letter_code
_entity_poly.pdbx_strand_id
1 'polypeptide(L)'
;MGSYTEVVLQITFKPDTPDYVLAAFSALALYVPADASPLPAPHRVDQTDGWEPTDEVSNPAEDPQPWIHDWSGWLSSSMTVSTTPHAQLAWSRRRRWVLSCRWGIKSWPDAILPALQWLGPYLEGFDPRPIVLGYMEYEGDPRPTLVWLHRGRITIEHLTPEDERN
;
A
#
# COMPACT_ATOMS: atom_id res chain seq x y z
N MET A 1 15.76 19.72 -8.67
CA MET A 1 15.71 18.73 -7.58
C MET A 1 14.38 18.01 -7.71
N GLY A 2 14.32 16.70 -7.51
CA GLY A 2 13.03 15.99 -7.47
C GLY A 2 12.51 16.00 -6.04
N SER A 3 11.22 16.22 -5.87
CA SER A 3 10.55 16.23 -4.57
C SER A 3 10.23 14.80 -4.13
N TYR A 4 10.23 14.56 -2.81
CA TYR A 4 9.87 13.28 -2.22
C TYR A 4 8.56 13.36 -1.44
N THR A 5 7.84 12.23 -1.41
CA THR A 5 6.69 11.99 -0.52
C THR A 5 7.05 10.88 0.45
N GLU A 6 6.98 11.15 1.75
CA GLU A 6 6.93 10.12 2.78
C GLU A 6 5.48 9.62 2.92
N VAL A 7 5.30 8.31 2.98
CA VAL A 7 4.01 7.64 3.14
C VAL A 7 4.02 6.83 4.42
N VAL A 8 3.00 6.99 5.25
CA VAL A 8 2.81 6.24 6.48
C VAL A 8 1.40 5.65 6.49
N LEU A 9 1.28 4.33 6.47
CA LEU A 9 0.00 3.62 6.42
C LEU A 9 -0.09 2.50 7.46
N GLN A 10 -1.31 2.27 7.91
CA GLN A 10 -1.72 1.05 8.59
C GLN A 10 -3.02 0.54 7.98
N ILE A 11 -2.96 -0.64 7.36
CA ILE A 11 -4.10 -1.26 6.70
C ILE A 11 -4.41 -2.60 7.34
N THR A 12 -5.69 -2.89 7.52
CA THR A 12 -6.18 -4.16 8.05
C THR A 12 -6.87 -4.92 6.92
N PHE A 13 -6.45 -6.15 6.66
CA PHE A 13 -7.07 -7.01 5.64
C PHE A 13 -8.35 -7.64 6.17
N LYS A 14 -9.33 -7.86 5.28
CA LYS A 14 -10.54 -8.61 5.61
C LYS A 14 -10.23 -10.10 5.87
N PRO A 15 -11.10 -10.82 6.60
CA PRO A 15 -10.94 -12.27 6.78
C PRO A 15 -10.96 -13.08 5.49
N ASP A 16 -11.71 -12.59 4.49
CA ASP A 16 -11.93 -13.22 3.19
C ASP A 16 -11.01 -12.65 2.10
N THR A 17 -9.97 -11.90 2.49
CA THR A 17 -8.96 -11.43 1.55
C THR A 17 -8.33 -12.62 0.82
N PRO A 18 -8.31 -12.63 -0.53
CA PRO A 18 -7.76 -13.73 -1.29
C PRO A 18 -6.27 -13.96 -1.02
N ASP A 19 -5.84 -15.22 -1.09
CA ASP A 19 -4.45 -15.63 -0.83
C ASP A 19 -3.44 -14.87 -1.68
N TYR A 20 -3.71 -14.63 -2.97
CA TYR A 20 -2.78 -13.90 -3.84
C TYR A 20 -2.50 -12.47 -3.35
N VAL A 21 -3.47 -11.82 -2.69
CA VAL A 21 -3.29 -10.49 -2.10
C VAL A 21 -2.41 -10.57 -0.85
N LEU A 22 -2.60 -11.59 0.00
CA LEU A 22 -1.79 -11.77 1.22
C LEU A 22 -0.36 -12.24 0.89
N ALA A 23 -0.19 -13.03 -0.18
CA ALA A 23 1.10 -13.50 -0.66
C ALA A 23 2.06 -12.34 -0.96
N ALA A 24 1.52 -11.23 -1.43
CA ALA A 24 2.25 -9.99 -1.71
C ALA A 24 3.05 -9.47 -0.51
N PHE A 25 2.51 -9.66 0.69
CA PHE A 25 3.01 -9.09 1.92
C PHE A 25 3.57 -10.16 2.86
N SER A 26 3.52 -11.44 2.49
CA SER A 26 3.85 -12.53 3.42
C SER A 26 5.31 -12.51 3.87
N ALA A 27 6.23 -12.03 3.00
CA ALA A 27 7.63 -11.83 3.36
C ALA A 27 7.84 -10.80 4.50
N LEU A 28 6.87 -9.93 4.75
CA LEU A 28 6.89 -8.93 5.82
C LEU A 28 6.43 -9.48 7.18
N ALA A 29 5.97 -10.73 7.23
CA ALA A 29 5.54 -11.41 8.46
C ALA A 29 6.69 -12.15 9.15
N LEU A 30 7.52 -11.41 9.89
CA LEU A 30 8.68 -11.97 10.61
C LEU A 30 8.31 -13.01 11.69
N TYR A 31 7.09 -12.93 12.21
CA TYR A 31 6.55 -13.88 13.19
C TYR A 31 5.09 -14.17 12.87
N VAL A 32 4.75 -15.46 12.74
CA VAL A 32 3.41 -15.94 12.47
C VAL A 32 2.94 -16.75 13.69
N PRO A 33 1.98 -16.23 14.48
CA PRO A 33 1.38 -16.99 15.58
C PRO A 33 0.72 -18.28 15.12
N ALA A 34 0.66 -19.29 16.01
CA ALA A 34 0.04 -20.58 15.70
C ALA A 34 -1.47 -20.50 15.39
N ASP A 35 -2.15 -19.46 15.87
CA ASP A 35 -3.58 -19.21 15.62
C ASP A 35 -3.84 -18.30 14.41
N ALA A 36 -2.79 -17.89 13.68
CA ALA A 36 -2.91 -17.06 12.50
C ALA A 36 -3.45 -17.85 11.30
N SER A 37 -4.21 -17.17 10.44
CA SER A 37 -4.55 -17.72 9.13
C SER A 37 -3.25 -17.97 8.35
N PRO A 38 -3.07 -19.12 7.68
CA PRO A 38 -1.84 -19.41 6.96
C PRO A 38 -1.55 -18.34 5.93
N LEU A 39 -0.28 -17.91 5.85
CA LEU A 39 0.18 -17.04 4.78
C LEU A 39 0.62 -17.89 3.59
N PRO A 40 0.14 -17.59 2.37
CA PRO A 40 0.67 -18.22 1.17
C PRO A 40 2.14 -17.84 0.97
N ALA A 41 2.88 -18.76 0.36
CA ALA A 41 4.26 -18.48 -0.04
C ALA A 41 4.27 -17.23 -0.95
N PRO A 42 5.24 -16.31 -0.77
CA PRO A 42 5.35 -15.17 -1.65
C PRO A 42 5.44 -15.67 -3.10
N HIS A 43 4.74 -15.00 -4.01
CA HIS A 43 4.79 -15.35 -5.42
C HIS A 43 6.25 -15.37 -5.88
N ARG A 44 6.65 -16.43 -6.61
CA ARG A 44 7.92 -16.43 -7.34
C ARG A 44 7.74 -15.55 -8.56
N VAL A 45 8.27 -14.36 -8.45
CA VAL A 45 8.41 -13.41 -9.53
C VAL A 45 9.61 -13.88 -10.34
N ASP A 46 9.42 -14.14 -11.62
CA ASP A 46 10.57 -14.36 -12.50
C ASP A 46 11.33 -13.02 -12.57
N GLN A 47 12.43 -12.92 -11.82
CA GLN A 47 13.32 -11.76 -11.72
C GLN A 47 13.92 -11.33 -13.07
N THR A 48 13.64 -12.06 -14.15
CA THR A 48 14.24 -11.86 -15.47
C THR A 48 13.60 -10.76 -16.30
N ASP A 49 12.36 -10.36 -16.01
CA ASP A 49 11.74 -9.21 -16.67
C ASP A 49 11.73 -8.04 -15.69
N GLY A 50 12.58 -7.05 -15.95
CA GLY A 50 12.63 -5.76 -15.23
C GLY A 50 11.38 -4.94 -15.49
N TRP A 51 10.23 -5.51 -15.16
CA TRP A 51 8.95 -4.86 -15.20
C TRP A 51 8.90 -3.87 -14.05
N GLU A 52 9.02 -2.61 -14.41
CA GLU A 52 8.63 -1.48 -13.58
C GLU A 52 7.39 -0.88 -14.25
N PRO A 53 6.43 -0.33 -13.49
CA PRO A 53 5.40 0.52 -14.06
C PRO A 53 6.11 1.74 -14.67
N THR A 54 6.48 1.64 -15.95
CA THR A 54 7.09 2.75 -16.69
C THR A 54 6.01 3.78 -16.91
N ASP A 55 6.28 4.99 -16.41
CA ASP A 55 5.42 6.17 -16.36
C ASP A 55 4.33 6.12 -15.28
N GLU A 56 4.43 7.10 -14.37
CA GLU A 56 3.39 7.62 -13.47
C GLU A 56 2.12 6.76 -13.35
N VAL A 57 2.31 5.59 -12.71
CA VAL A 57 1.29 4.71 -12.13
C VAL A 57 0.17 4.32 -13.09
N SER A 58 0.47 3.33 -13.95
CA SER A 58 -0.56 2.56 -14.66
C SER A 58 -1.58 2.00 -13.67
N ASN A 59 -2.87 2.20 -13.93
CA ASN A 59 -3.96 1.69 -13.10
C ASN A 59 -3.96 0.14 -13.14
N PRO A 60 -3.71 -0.57 -12.01
CA PRO A 60 -3.67 -2.04 -12.01
C PRO A 60 -4.98 -2.69 -12.46
N ALA A 61 -6.11 -1.97 -12.34
CA ALA A 61 -7.41 -2.45 -12.82
C ALA A 61 -7.56 -2.38 -14.35
N GLU A 62 -6.71 -1.61 -15.03
CA GLU A 62 -6.67 -1.45 -16.49
C GLU A 62 -5.54 -2.29 -17.12
N ASP A 63 -4.69 -2.90 -16.30
CA ASP A 63 -3.71 -3.88 -16.74
C ASP A 63 -4.47 -5.05 -17.42
N PRO A 64 -4.17 -5.38 -18.69
CA PRO A 64 -4.80 -6.51 -19.36
C PRO A 64 -4.33 -7.87 -18.80
N GLN A 65 -3.23 -7.90 -18.04
CA GLN A 65 -2.61 -9.11 -17.51
C GLN A 65 -2.03 -8.94 -16.08
N PRO A 66 -2.81 -8.45 -15.10
CA PRO A 66 -2.32 -8.13 -13.74
C PRO A 66 -1.81 -9.36 -12.97
N TRP A 67 -2.13 -10.57 -13.43
CA TRP A 67 -1.65 -11.83 -12.86
C TRP A 67 -0.25 -12.23 -13.33
N ILE A 68 0.30 -11.55 -14.35
CA ILE A 68 1.67 -11.77 -14.84
C ILE A 68 2.62 -10.78 -14.17
N HIS A 69 2.15 -9.59 -13.82
CA HIS A 69 2.95 -8.54 -13.19
C HIS A 69 2.92 -8.66 -11.67
N ASP A 70 4.11 -8.61 -11.07
CA ASP A 70 4.29 -8.63 -9.63
C ASP A 70 4.12 -7.23 -9.02
N TRP A 71 2.91 -6.69 -9.13
CA TRP A 71 2.52 -5.44 -8.45
C TRP A 71 2.83 -5.49 -6.95
N SER A 72 2.68 -6.67 -6.38
CA SER A 72 2.95 -6.98 -4.99
C SER A 72 4.41 -6.84 -4.59
N GLY A 73 5.32 -7.49 -5.28
CA GLY A 73 6.75 -7.40 -5.00
C GLY A 73 7.37 -6.13 -5.58
N TRP A 74 6.76 -5.43 -6.55
CA TRP A 74 7.10 -4.02 -6.83
C TRP A 74 6.74 -3.11 -5.65
N LEU A 75 5.52 -3.21 -5.12
CA LEU A 75 5.09 -2.43 -3.96
C LEU A 75 5.94 -2.80 -2.73
N SER A 76 6.22 -4.09 -2.53
CA SER A 76 7.09 -4.58 -1.46
C SER A 76 8.57 -4.18 -1.67
N SER A 77 9.06 -4.14 -2.92
CA SER A 77 10.45 -3.75 -3.24
C SER A 77 10.69 -2.25 -3.18
N SER A 78 9.73 -1.44 -3.60
CA SER A 78 9.71 0.00 -3.28
C SER A 78 9.61 0.25 -1.77
N MET A 79 9.15 -0.74 -0.99
CA MET A 79 9.19 -0.77 0.47
C MET A 79 10.43 -1.50 1.06
N THR A 80 11.39 -2.00 0.26
CA THR A 80 12.49 -2.85 0.78
C THR A 80 13.49 -2.16 1.71
N VAL A 81 14.02 -2.97 2.63
CA VAL A 81 14.87 -2.67 3.79
C VAL A 81 16.13 -1.82 3.47
N SER A 82 16.59 -1.76 2.23
CA SER A 82 17.77 -0.95 1.86
C SER A 82 17.49 0.55 1.79
N THR A 83 16.22 0.97 1.66
CA THR A 83 15.84 2.38 1.51
C THR A 83 14.72 2.83 2.44
N THR A 84 14.22 1.95 3.30
CA THR A 84 12.97 2.21 4.01
C THR A 84 13.00 1.73 5.47
N PRO A 85 12.84 2.61 6.46
CA PRO A 85 12.70 2.19 7.83
C PRO A 85 11.21 1.84 8.09
N HIS A 86 10.92 0.54 8.19
CA HIS A 86 9.74 -0.08 8.84
C HIS A 86 8.50 -0.37 7.97
N ALA A 87 8.47 -1.57 7.35
CA ALA A 87 7.23 -2.25 6.96
C ALA A 87 7.12 -3.61 7.67
N GLN A 88 5.93 -3.97 8.13
CA GLN A 88 5.67 -5.21 8.87
C GLN A 88 4.24 -5.69 8.64
N LEU A 89 4.09 -6.99 8.36
CA LEU A 89 2.81 -7.68 8.40
C LEU A 89 2.67 -8.42 9.73
N ALA A 90 1.62 -8.15 10.49
CA ALA A 90 1.41 -8.72 11.81
C ALA A 90 0.00 -9.30 11.96
N TRP A 91 -0.11 -10.40 12.71
CA TRP A 91 -1.39 -10.95 13.12
C TRP A 91 -1.92 -10.20 14.34
N SER A 92 -3.04 -9.51 14.18
CA SER A 92 -3.66 -8.73 15.25
C SER A 92 -4.46 -9.60 16.21
N ARG A 93 -4.70 -9.07 17.43
CA ARG A 93 -5.59 -9.70 18.43
C ARG A 93 -7.02 -9.92 17.93
N ARG A 94 -7.46 -9.19 16.90
CA ARG A 94 -8.78 -9.34 16.26
C ARG A 94 -8.81 -10.46 15.22
N ARG A 95 -7.74 -11.26 15.13
CA ARG A 95 -7.56 -12.31 14.12
C ARG A 95 -7.66 -11.75 12.71
N ARG A 96 -6.81 -10.76 12.44
CA ARG A 96 -6.67 -10.09 11.14
C ARG A 96 -5.20 -9.86 10.84
N TRP A 97 -4.84 -9.99 9.57
CA TRP A 97 -3.56 -9.50 9.08
C TRP A 97 -3.59 -7.96 9.01
N VAL A 98 -2.58 -7.32 9.59
CA VAL A 98 -2.41 -5.86 9.60
C VAL A 98 -1.06 -5.55 9.02
N LEU A 99 -1.02 -4.77 7.94
CA LEU A 99 0.21 -4.22 7.37
C LEU A 99 0.40 -2.81 7.92
N SER A 100 1.54 -2.60 8.57
CA SER A 100 2.03 -1.28 8.96
C SER A 100 3.25 -0.96 8.11
N CYS A 101 3.27 0.19 7.46
CA CYS A 101 4.39 0.57 6.60
C CYS A 101 4.66 2.07 6.63
N ARG A 102 5.95 2.41 6.54
CA ARG A 102 6.48 3.75 6.28
C ARG A 102 7.42 3.64 5.09
N TRP A 103 7.25 4.47 4.07
CA TRP A 103 8.18 4.51 2.93
C TRP A 103 8.30 5.86 2.25
N GLY A 104 9.38 6.06 1.50
CA GLY A 104 9.60 7.27 0.72
C GLY A 104 9.49 6.97 -0.77
N ILE A 105 8.87 7.87 -1.53
CA ILE A 105 8.85 7.80 -2.99
C ILE A 105 9.21 9.15 -3.60
N LYS A 106 9.75 9.13 -4.82
CA LYS A 106 10.07 10.34 -5.58
C LYS A 106 8.91 10.71 -6.51
N SER A 107 7.76 11.07 -5.94
CA SER A 107 6.59 11.56 -6.67
C SER A 107 5.67 12.36 -5.73
N TRP A 108 4.60 12.96 -6.27
CA TRP A 108 3.56 13.64 -5.49
C TRP A 108 2.50 12.65 -4.95
N PRO A 109 1.73 13.00 -3.90
CA PRO A 109 0.78 12.08 -3.26
C PRO A 109 -0.27 11.46 -4.21
N ASP A 110 -0.87 12.26 -5.11
CA ASP A 110 -1.89 11.78 -6.05
C ASP A 110 -1.37 10.68 -6.99
N ALA A 111 -0.07 10.66 -7.31
CA ALA A 111 0.50 9.63 -8.16
C ALA A 111 0.41 8.23 -7.52
N ILE A 112 0.48 8.12 -6.19
CA ILE A 112 0.43 6.82 -5.49
C ILE A 112 -0.99 6.27 -5.42
N LEU A 113 -2.01 7.13 -5.47
CA LEU A 113 -3.40 6.73 -5.20
C LEU A 113 -3.88 5.54 -6.04
N PRO A 114 -3.65 5.45 -7.37
CA PRO A 114 -4.05 4.28 -8.15
C PRO A 114 -3.40 2.98 -7.69
N ALA A 115 -2.11 3.02 -7.29
CA ALA A 115 -1.38 1.88 -6.74
C ALA A 115 -1.83 1.49 -5.33
N LEU A 116 -2.55 2.36 -4.61
CA LEU A 116 -3.22 1.97 -3.36
C LEU A 116 -4.65 1.50 -3.62
N GLN A 117 -5.32 2.05 -4.63
CA GLN A 117 -6.74 1.82 -4.88
C GLN A 117 -7.09 0.34 -5.05
N TRP A 118 -6.22 -0.44 -5.68
CA TRP A 118 -6.45 -1.89 -5.89
C TRP A 118 -6.58 -2.66 -4.57
N LEU A 119 -5.97 -2.18 -3.47
CA LEU A 119 -6.10 -2.81 -2.16
C LEU A 119 -7.48 -2.58 -1.54
N GLY A 120 -8.13 -1.44 -1.85
CA GLY A 120 -9.35 -0.97 -1.19
C GLY A 120 -10.42 -2.04 -0.96
N PRO A 121 -10.81 -2.84 -1.97
CA PRO A 121 -11.83 -3.88 -1.83
C PRO A 121 -11.49 -4.97 -0.80
N TYR A 122 -10.21 -5.16 -0.49
CA TYR A 122 -9.70 -6.19 0.40
C TYR A 122 -9.42 -5.70 1.83
N LEU A 123 -9.66 -4.41 2.11
CA LEU A 123 -9.39 -3.81 3.42
C LEU A 123 -10.65 -3.80 4.30
N GLU A 124 -10.44 -4.05 5.59
CA GLU A 124 -11.47 -3.95 6.61
C GLU A 124 -11.75 -2.45 6.88
N GLY A 125 -12.98 -2.04 6.59
CA GLY A 125 -13.50 -0.69 6.86
C GLY A 125 -14.65 -0.72 7.86
N PHE A 126 -15.10 0.45 8.29
CA PHE A 126 -16.26 0.60 9.16
C PHE A 126 -17.41 1.25 8.40
N ASP A 127 -18.26 0.50 7.69
CA ASP A 127 -19.44 1.09 7.04
C ASP A 127 -20.41 1.62 8.12
N PRO A 128 -20.94 2.87 8.01
CA PRO A 128 -20.84 3.84 6.90
C PRO A 128 -19.80 4.95 7.07
N ARG A 129 -18.83 4.81 7.96
CA ARG A 129 -17.85 5.84 8.28
C ARG A 129 -16.54 5.65 7.51
N PRO A 130 -16.01 6.69 6.87
CA PRO A 130 -14.63 6.69 6.41
C PRO A 130 -13.68 6.42 7.58
N ILE A 131 -12.60 5.69 7.32
CA ILE A 131 -11.51 5.51 8.28
C ILE A 131 -10.21 6.05 7.71
N VAL A 132 -9.39 6.65 8.56
CA VAL A 132 -8.03 7.05 8.21
C VAL A 132 -7.16 5.80 8.18
N LEU A 133 -6.52 5.54 7.04
CA LEU A 133 -5.49 4.51 6.88
C LEU A 133 -4.11 5.05 7.24
N GLY A 134 -3.89 6.36 7.07
CA GLY A 134 -2.62 7.00 7.36
C GLY A 134 -2.50 8.35 6.68
N TYR A 135 -1.26 8.75 6.36
CA TYR A 135 -0.97 10.06 5.78
C TYR A 135 0.24 10.00 4.83
N MET A 136 0.40 11.05 4.05
CA MET A 136 1.54 11.30 3.18
C MET A 136 2.09 12.71 3.43
N GLU A 137 3.39 12.85 3.59
CA GLU A 137 4.10 14.13 3.72
C GLU A 137 4.90 14.40 2.45
N TYR A 138 4.44 15.34 1.64
CA TYR A 138 5.15 15.80 0.45
C TYR A 138 6.04 16.99 0.79
N GLU A 139 7.31 16.96 0.40
CA GLU A 139 8.27 18.03 0.70
C GLU A 139 7.83 19.43 0.23
N GLY A 140 6.98 19.49 -0.81
CA GLY A 140 6.46 20.75 -1.35
C GLY A 140 5.24 21.32 -0.62
N ASP A 141 4.60 20.54 0.27
CA ASP A 141 3.36 20.91 0.95
C ASP A 141 3.61 21.18 2.45
N PRO A 142 3.05 22.25 3.04
CA PRO A 142 3.18 22.55 4.46
C PRO A 142 2.38 21.61 5.38
N ARG A 143 1.44 20.84 4.82
CA ARG A 143 0.54 19.96 5.58
C ARG A 143 0.44 18.60 4.89
N PRO A 144 0.20 17.52 5.64
CA PRO A 144 0.11 16.19 5.05
C PRO A 144 -1.18 16.00 4.26
N THR A 145 -1.15 15.03 3.36
CA THR A 145 -2.32 14.45 2.70
C THR A 145 -2.80 13.26 3.52
N LEU A 146 -4.08 13.24 3.92
CA LEU A 146 -4.66 12.10 4.61
C LEU A 146 -5.09 11.01 3.63
N VAL A 147 -4.92 9.75 4.01
CA VAL A 147 -5.36 8.59 3.23
C VAL A 147 -6.54 7.94 3.93
N TRP A 148 -7.65 7.84 3.21
CA TRP A 148 -8.92 7.37 3.71
C TRP A 148 -9.34 6.06 3.05
N LEU A 149 -10.06 5.21 3.80
CA LEU A 149 -10.84 4.10 3.26
C LEU A 149 -12.32 4.36 3.50
N HIS A 150 -13.11 4.31 2.44
CA HIS A 150 -14.56 4.40 2.51
C HIS A 150 -15.20 3.44 1.50
N ARG A 151 -16.01 2.49 2.00
CA ARG A 151 -16.71 1.50 1.16
C ARG A 151 -15.80 0.75 0.17
N GLY A 152 -14.64 0.31 0.65
CA GLY A 152 -13.66 -0.40 -0.16
C GLY A 152 -12.95 0.45 -1.21
N ARG A 153 -13.06 1.79 -1.12
CA ARG A 153 -12.33 2.73 -1.97
C ARG A 153 -11.35 3.50 -1.11
N ILE A 154 -10.11 3.59 -1.59
CA ILE A 154 -9.13 4.50 -1.01
C ILE A 154 -9.37 5.88 -1.64
N THR A 155 -9.21 6.93 -0.85
CA THR A 155 -9.25 8.31 -1.31
C THR A 155 -8.21 9.10 -0.54
N ILE A 156 -7.83 10.26 -1.05
CA ILE A 156 -6.92 11.17 -0.36
C ILE A 156 -7.59 12.52 -0.11
N GLU A 157 -7.17 13.18 0.96
CA GLU A 157 -7.60 14.52 1.33
C GLU A 157 -6.36 15.38 1.56
N HIS A 158 -6.20 16.42 0.76
CA HIS A 158 -5.11 17.36 0.89
C HIS A 158 -5.45 18.40 1.94
N LEU A 159 -4.68 18.46 3.03
CA LEU A 159 -4.90 19.46 4.09
C LEU A 159 -4.27 20.81 3.76
N THR A 160 -3.36 20.84 2.78
CA THR A 160 -2.78 22.04 2.20
C THR A 160 -3.81 22.71 1.28
N PRO A 161 -4.21 23.97 1.53
CA PRO A 161 -5.07 24.75 0.65
C PRO A 161 -4.46 24.90 -0.75
N GLU A 162 -5.28 24.92 -1.79
CA GLU A 162 -4.80 24.99 -3.18
C GLU A 162 -3.93 26.22 -3.47
N ASP A 163 -4.18 27.33 -2.79
CA ASP A 163 -3.42 28.58 -2.90
C ASP A 163 -2.06 28.56 -2.16
N GLU A 164 -1.82 27.55 -1.31
CA GLU A 164 -0.56 27.32 -0.60
C GLU A 164 0.31 26.23 -1.26
N ARG A 165 -0.15 25.62 -2.37
CA ARG A 165 0.57 24.55 -3.08
C ARG A 165 1.64 25.10 -4.01
N ASN A 166 2.84 24.52 -3.94
CA ASN A 166 4.00 24.87 -4.78
C ASN A 166 4.00 24.12 -6.11
#